data_AF-A0A2J7R938-F1
#
_entry.id   AF-A0A2J7R938-F1
#
_cell.length_a   1.000
_cell.length_b   1.000
_cell.length_c   1.000
_cell.angle_alpha   90.00
_cell.angle_beta   90.00
_cell.angle_gamma   90.00
#
_symmetry.space_group_name_H-M   'P 1'
#
loop_
_entity.id
_entity.type
_entity.pdbx_description
1 polymer ?
#
loop_
_entity_poly.entity_id
_entity_poly.type
_entity_poly.pdbx_seq_one_letter_code
_entity_poly.pdbx_strand_id
1 'polypeptide(L)' 'MASKKFVLLASVLLAVLFLSVADVSGAYEYDCSNYWCPPGEECYMHYLYCFRGECKYTPRCKKKAT' A
#
# COMPACT_ATOMS: atom_id res chain seq x y z
N MET A 1 27.23 32.38 -9.40
CA MET A 1 25.75 32.54 -9.40
C MET A 1 25.13 31.18 -9.65
N ALA A 2 24.69 30.48 -8.60
CA ALA A 2 23.99 29.22 -8.77
C ALA A 2 22.65 29.50 -9.48
N SER A 3 22.45 28.88 -10.63
CA SER A 3 21.22 29.06 -11.42
C SER A 3 20.02 28.73 -10.52
N LYS A 4 19.05 29.65 -10.39
CA LYS A 4 17.79 29.46 -9.63
C LYS A 4 17.12 28.10 -9.87
N LYS A 5 17.34 27.55 -11.07
CA LYS A 5 16.92 26.21 -11.51
C LYS A 5 17.46 25.08 -10.63
N PHE A 6 18.73 25.15 -10.19
CA PHE A 6 19.36 24.13 -9.35
C PHE A 6 18.81 24.12 -7.92
N VAL A 7 18.51 25.29 -7.36
CA VAL A 7 17.94 25.41 -6.01
C VAL A 7 16.54 24.80 -5.97
N LEU A 8 15.73 25.08 -7.00
CA LEU A 8 14.38 24.52 -7.14
C LEU A 8 14.41 22.98 -7.25
N LEU A 9 15.33 22.44 -8.05
CA LEU A 9 15.49 20.99 -8.22
C LEU A 9 15.81 20.27 -6.90
N ALA A 10 16.72 20.84 -6.10
CA ALA A 10 17.09 20.26 -4.82
C ALA A 10 15.94 20.26 -3.79
N SER A 11 15.16 21.35 -3.73
CA SER A 11 14.02 21.46 -2.82
C SER A 11 12.90 20.48 -3.17
N VAL A 12 12.64 20.26 -4.47
CA VAL A 12 11.64 19.29 -4.93
C VAL A 12 12.05 17.86 -4.58
N LEU A 13 13.33 17.50 -4.79
CA LEU A 13 13.83 16.17 -4.42
C LEU A 13 13.67 15.89 -2.92
N LEU A 14 13.97 16.88 -2.08
CA LEU A 14 13.88 16.73 -0.64
C LEU A 14 12.42 16.51 -0.18
N ALA A 15 11.48 17.25 -0.75
CA ALA A 15 10.05 17.10 -0.44
C ALA A 15 9.50 15.70 -0.80
N VAL A 16 9.95 15.13 -1.92
CA VAL A 16 9.52 13.79 -2.36
C VAL A 16 10.01 12.71 -1.39
N LEU A 17 11.23 12.82 -0.88
CA LEU A 17 11.79 11.86 0.08
C LEU A 17 11.01 11.83 1.41
N PHE A 18 10.54 12.97 1.90
CA PHE A 18 9.78 13.05 3.15
C PHE A 18 8.33 12.54 3.04
N LEU A 19 7.73 12.55 1.85
CA LEU A 19 6.36 12.07 1.63
C LEU A 19 6.25 10.54 1.59
N SER A 20 7.37 9.82 1.44
CA SER A 20 7.37 8.37 1.21
C SER A 20 7.34 7.48 2.46
N VAL A 21 7.43 8.02 3.67
CA VAL A 21 7.42 7.22 4.91
C VAL A 21 6.11 7.42 5.69
N ALA A 22 5.04 6.82 5.17
CA ALA A 22 3.80 6.60 5.90
C ALA A 22 3.54 5.09 6.00
N ASP A 23 4.42 4.38 6.72
CA ASP A 23 4.17 3.00 7.14
C ASP A 23 3.16 3.00 8.29
N VAL A 24 1.87 3.09 7.95
CA VAL A 24 0.81 2.81 8.92
C VAL A 24 0.72 1.29 9.10
N SER A 25 1.55 0.78 10.01
CA SER A 25 1.38 -0.57 10.55
C SER A 25 0.12 -0.58 11.43
N GLY A 26 -1.04 -0.70 10.78
CA GLY A 26 -2.37 -0.74 11.40
C GLY A 26 -2.80 -2.18 11.72
N ALA A 27 -2.96 -2.44 13.01
CA ALA A 27 -3.40 -3.67 13.64
C ALA A 27 -4.71 -4.29 13.06
N TYR A 28 -4.55 -5.53 12.57
CA TYR A 28 -5.49 -6.67 12.50
C TYR A 28 -7.01 -6.41 12.49
N GLU A 29 -7.56 -6.11 11.32
CA GLU A 29 -8.85 -6.69 10.92
C GLU A 29 -8.50 -7.62 9.76
N TYR A 30 -8.91 -8.90 9.79
CA TYR A 30 -8.62 -9.87 8.72
C TYR A 30 -9.50 -9.60 7.49
N ASP A 31 -9.58 -8.33 7.08
CA ASP A 31 -10.32 -7.84 5.94
C ASP A 31 -9.41 -6.86 5.16
N CYS A 32 -9.88 -6.41 4.00
CA CYS A 32 -9.15 -5.48 3.15
C CYS A 32 -9.09 -4.05 3.71
N SER A 33 -9.86 -3.70 4.74
CA SER A 33 -9.90 -2.37 5.36
C SER A 33 -8.54 -1.81 5.80
N ASN A 34 -7.63 -2.67 6.29
CA ASN A 34 -6.30 -2.27 6.75
C ASN A 34 -5.16 -2.99 6.00
N TYR A 35 -5.47 -3.63 4.86
CA TYR A 35 -4.50 -4.39 4.09
C TYR A 35 -3.93 -3.55 2.94
N TRP A 36 -2.63 -3.25 3.00
CA TRP A 36 -1.97 -2.48 1.97
C TRP A 36 -1.58 -3.37 0.77
N CYS A 37 -1.89 -2.90 -0.44
CA CYS A 37 -1.46 -3.51 -1.69
C CYS A 37 -0.61 -2.55 -2.53
N PRO A 38 0.37 -3.06 -3.29
CA PRO A 38 1.16 -2.27 -4.23
C PRO A 38 0.28 -1.50 -5.25
N PRO A 39 0.80 -0.40 -5.83
CA PRO A 39 0.11 0.30 -6.90
C PRO A 39 -0.17 -0.64 -8.09
N GLY A 40 -1.38 -0.56 -8.63
CA GLY A 40 -1.85 -1.47 -9.69
C GLY A 40 -2.42 -2.80 -9.19
N GLU A 41 -2.48 -2.99 -7.88
CA GLU A 41 -3.14 -4.13 -7.24
C GLU A 41 -4.37 -3.69 -6.44
N GLU A 42 -5.29 -4.62 -6.23
CA GLU A 42 -6.44 -4.48 -5.34
C GLU A 42 -6.45 -5.61 -4.32
N CYS A 43 -6.88 -5.30 -3.10
CA CYS A 43 -7.09 -6.30 -2.08
C CYS A 43 -8.34 -7.12 -2.40
N TYR A 44 -8.28 -8.42 -2.15
CA TYR A 44 -9.44 -9.31 -2.17
C TYR A 44 -9.34 -10.34 -1.05
N MET A 45 -10.48 -10.84 -0.62
CA MET A 45 -10.55 -11.91 0.37
C MET A 45 -10.36 -13.27 -0.31
N HIS A 46 -9.26 -13.93 0.00
CA HIS A 46 -8.92 -15.26 -0.50
C HIS A 46 -9.38 -16.33 0.48
N TYR A 47 -10.10 -17.33 -0.04
CA TYR A 47 -10.50 -18.50 0.70
C TYR A 47 -9.29 -19.35 1.10
N LEU A 48 -9.17 -19.71 2.38
CA LEU A 48 -8.15 -20.63 2.86
C LEU A 48 -8.69 -22.04 3.01
N TYR A 49 -9.64 -22.24 3.93
CA TYR A 49 -10.27 -23.54 4.19
C TYR A 49 -11.58 -23.35 4.98
N CYS A 50 -12.44 -24.37 4.96
CA CYS A 50 -13.56 -24.51 5.88
C CYS A 50 -13.31 -25.70 6.80
N PHE A 51 -13.60 -25.53 8.09
CA PHE A 51 -13.58 -26.61 9.06
C PHE A 51 -14.84 -26.53 9.92
N ARG A 52 -15.62 -27.62 9.96
CA ARG A 52 -16.87 -27.72 10.75
C ARG A 52 -17.87 -26.56 10.54
N GLY A 53 -18.01 -26.08 9.30
CA GLY A 53 -18.95 -25.01 8.95
C GLY A 53 -18.41 -23.58 9.15
N GLU A 54 -17.21 -23.43 9.71
CA GLU A 54 -16.52 -22.15 9.75
C GLU A 54 -15.51 -22.05 8.61
N CYS A 55 -15.65 -21.03 7.77
CA CYS A 55 -14.74 -20.78 6.67
C CYS A 55 -13.80 -19.63 6.99
N LYS A 56 -12.50 -19.84 6.75
CA LYS A 56 -11.45 -18.85 6.95
C LYS A 56 -11.06 -18.23 5.62
N TYR A 57 -10.95 -16.91 5.64
CA TYR A 57 -10.51 -16.10 4.51
C TYR A 57 -9.33 -15.23 4.96
N THR A 58 -8.48 -14.83 4.02
CA THR A 58 -7.34 -13.95 4.28
C THR A 58 -7.24 -12.90 3.18
N PRO A 59 -6.92 -11.63 3.50
CA PRO A 59 -6.70 -10.62 2.49
C PRO A 59 -5.44 -10.95 1.67
N ARG A 60 -5.54 -10.75 0.36
CA ARG A 60 -4.45 -10.92 -0.61
C ARG A 60 -4.51 -9.78 -1.63
N CYS A 61 -3.39 -9.50 -2.27
CA CYS A 61 -3.35 -8.59 -3.41
C CYS A 61 -3.46 -9.35 -4.72
N LYS A 62 -4.26 -8.83 -5.67
CA LYS A 62 -4.27 -9.27 -7.07
C LYS A 62 -4.13 -8.07 -7.99
N LYS A 63 -3.64 -8.28 -9.22
CA LYS A 63 -3.63 -7.24 -10.24
C LYS A 63 -5.06 -6.80 -10.55
N LYS A 64 -5.27 -5.49 -10.66
CA LYS A 64 -6.54 -4.95 -11.15
C LYS A 64 -6.75 -5.44 -12.59
N ALA A 65 -7.89 -6.06 -12.85
CA ALA A 65 -8.28 -6.37 -14.23
C ALA A 65 -8.39 -5.02 -14.98
N THR A 66 -7.64 -4.88 -16.06
CA THR A 66 -7.60 -3.67 -16.90
C THR A 66 -8.65 -3.79 -17.99
#